data_AF-A0A962KB54-F1
#
_entry.id   AF-A0A962KB54-F1
#
_cell.length_a   1.000
_cell.length_b   1.000
_cell.length_c   1.000
_cell.angle_alpha   90.00
_cell.angle_beta   90.00
_cell.angle_gamma   90.00
#
_symmetry.space_group_name_H-M   'P 1'
#
loop_
_entity.id
_entity.type
_entity.pdbx_description
1 polymer ?
#
loop_
_entity_poly.entity_id
_entity_poly.type
_entity_poly.pdbx_seq_one_letter_code
_entity_poly.pdbx_strand_id
1 'polypeptide(L)'
;IYTKLFSKIGLKQVVKFNTAHSVSMFAESYQPFFAESYVDSRVSDDVTLSLKKGSAKAWGVKYLYQYSPTKGLFLDYRDFSARYQQSSQASQTFYGQATGKFLYQPPIQFKQHTLAAGMTWYFD
;
A
#
# COMPACT_ATOMS: atom_id res chain seq x y z
N ILE A 1 -7.50 -10.30 -9.15
CA ILE A 1 -6.88 -9.00 -9.55
C ILE A 1 -7.37 -7.94 -8.55
N TYR A 2 -6.53 -6.99 -8.13
CA TYR A 2 -6.92 -5.95 -7.16
C TYR A 2 -6.80 -4.57 -7.81
N THR A 3 -7.91 -3.87 -8.00
CA THR A 3 -7.93 -2.48 -8.50
C THR A 3 -8.19 -1.54 -7.34
N LYS A 4 -7.35 -0.51 -7.17
CA LYS A 4 -7.37 0.35 -6.00
C LYS A 4 -7.08 1.81 -6.37
N LEU A 5 -7.90 2.74 -5.87
CA LEU A 5 -7.73 4.19 -6.04
C LEU A 5 -7.80 4.88 -4.67
N PHE A 6 -6.79 5.68 -4.36
CA PHE A 6 -6.62 6.32 -3.04
C PHE A 6 -6.25 7.79 -3.18
N SER A 7 -6.78 8.65 -2.31
CA SER A 7 -6.10 9.92 -1.99
C SER A 7 -4.98 9.64 -1.00
N LYS A 8 -3.94 10.48 -1.09
CA LYS A 8 -2.78 10.45 -0.22
C LYS A 8 -2.53 11.85 0.31
N ILE A 9 -2.33 11.97 1.62
CA ILE A 9 -1.87 13.19 2.27
C ILE A 9 -0.70 12.85 3.18
N GLY A 10 0.29 13.74 3.28
CA GLY A 10 1.43 13.49 4.14
C GLY A 10 2.37 14.67 4.25
N LEU A 11 3.32 14.51 5.17
CA LEU A 11 4.38 15.46 5.43
C LEU A 11 5.72 14.78 5.18
N LYS A 12 6.65 15.54 4.60
CA LYS A 12 8.03 15.13 4.41
C LYS A 12 8.93 16.23 4.94
N GLN A 13 9.84 15.87 5.83
CA GLN A 13 10.85 16.76 6.37
C GLN A 13 12.23 16.29 5.95
N VAL A 14 13.09 17.22 5.55
CA VAL A 14 14.48 16.93 5.19
C VAL A 14 15.38 17.78 6.07
N VAL A 15 16.27 17.13 6.81
CA VAL A 15 17.29 17.77 7.63
C VAL A 15 18.64 17.52 6.96
N LYS A 16 19.32 18.59 6.57
CA LYS A 16 20.68 18.55 6.03
C LYS A 16 21.63 18.88 7.17
N PHE A 17 22.51 17.94 7.52
CA PHE A 17 23.54 18.17 8.54
C PHE A 17 24.74 18.91 7.94
N ASN A 18 25.08 18.59 6.70
CA ASN A 18 26.08 19.29 5.90
C ASN A 18 25.80 19.07 4.40
N THR A 19 26.75 19.40 3.53
CA THR A 19 26.63 19.24 2.07
C THR A 19 26.56 17.78 1.63
N ALA A 20 27.14 16.86 2.40
CA ALA A 20 27.20 15.43 2.08
C ALA A 20 26.09 14.61 2.76
N HIS A 21 25.59 15.01 3.92
CA HIS A 21 24.72 14.19 4.76
C HIS A 21 23.35 14.81 4.92
N SER A 22 22.31 14.02 4.62
CA SER A 22 20.93 14.40 4.91
C SER A 22 20.10 13.23 5.40
N VAL A 23 19.11 13.55 6.23
CA VAL A 23 18.07 12.62 6.66
C VAL A 23 16.73 13.20 6.23
N SER A 24 15.92 12.38 5.59
CA SER A 24 14.54 12.69 5.28
C SER A 24 13.61 11.76 6.05
N MET A 25 12.57 12.33 6.63
CA MET A 25 11.50 11.59 7.30
C MET A 25 10.20 11.91 6.60
N PHE A 26 9.31 10.93 6.48
CA PHE A 26 7.98 11.15 5.94
C PHE A 26 6.93 10.38 6.74
N ALA A 27 5.72 10.93 6.74
CA ALA A 27 4.53 10.29 7.28
C ALA A 27 3.34 10.60 6.37
N GLU A 28 2.63 9.57 5.96
CA GLU A 28 1.60 9.61 4.93
C GLU A 28 0.38 8.81 5.38
N SER A 29 -0.80 9.34 5.08
CA SER A 29 -2.09 8.70 5.28
C SER A 29 -2.80 8.59 3.94
N TYR A 30 -3.47 7.47 3.75
CA TYR A 30 -4.12 7.07 2.52
C TYR A 30 -5.59 6.78 2.79
N GLN A 31 -6.46 7.38 1.99
CA GLN A 31 -7.90 7.15 2.06
C GLN A 31 -8.36 6.49 0.75
N PRO A 32 -8.84 5.23 0.80
CA PRO A 32 -9.40 4.56 -0.36
C PRO A 32 -10.72 5.19 -0.78
N PHE A 33 -10.82 5.55 -2.05
CA PHE A 33 -12.09 5.88 -2.68
C PHE A 33 -12.77 4.63 -3.23
N PHE A 34 -11.98 3.70 -3.77
CA PHE A 34 -12.46 2.49 -4.43
C PHE A 34 -11.45 1.35 -4.25
N ALA A 35 -11.94 0.18 -3.83
CA ALA A 35 -11.17 -1.05 -3.76
C ALA A 35 -12.10 -2.23 -4.05
N GLU A 36 -11.74 -3.07 -5.02
CA GLU A 36 -12.49 -4.28 -5.35
C GLU A 36 -11.62 -5.53 -5.28
N SER A 37 -12.26 -6.63 -4.94
CA SER A 37 -11.67 -7.96 -4.88
C SER A 37 -12.48 -8.89 -5.77
N TYR A 38 -11.84 -9.38 -6.83
CA TYR A 38 -12.41 -10.44 -7.65
C TYR A 38 -12.10 -11.78 -7.00
N VAL A 39 -13.16 -12.51 -6.62
CA VAL A 39 -13.05 -13.86 -6.08
C VAL A 39 -13.36 -14.84 -7.20
N ASP A 40 -12.30 -15.39 -7.79
CA ASP A 40 -12.37 -16.57 -8.65
C ASP A 40 -12.58 -17.78 -7.75
N SER A 41 -13.80 -18.33 -7.78
CA SER A 41 -14.20 -19.44 -6.94
C SER A 41 -14.22 -20.71 -7.76
N ARG A 42 -13.35 -21.67 -7.43
CA ARG A 42 -13.36 -22.99 -8.08
C ARG A 42 -14.60 -23.85 -7.76
N VAL A 43 -15.49 -23.36 -6.89
CA VAL A 43 -16.61 -24.11 -6.30
C VAL A 43 -17.95 -23.36 -6.42
N SER A 44 -17.97 -22.18 -7.02
CA SER A 44 -19.18 -21.38 -7.29
C SER A 44 -18.99 -20.57 -8.56
N ASP A 45 -20.06 -19.96 -9.07
CA ASP A 45 -19.92 -18.97 -10.14
C ASP A 45 -19.01 -17.82 -9.67
N ASP A 46 -18.35 -17.13 -10.61
CA ASP A 46 -17.46 -16.00 -10.32
C ASP A 46 -18.24 -14.82 -9.72
N VAL A 47 -17.72 -14.25 -8.65
CA VAL A 47 -18.36 -13.13 -7.95
C VAL A 47 -17.36 -12.01 -7.66
N THR A 48 -17.77 -10.78 -7.98
CA THR A 48 -17.04 -9.57 -7.59
C THR A 48 -17.52 -9.10 -6.22
N LEU A 49 -16.61 -9.02 -5.25
CA LEU A 49 -16.88 -8.46 -3.93
C LEU A 49 -16.28 -7.07 -3.81
N SER A 50 -17.11 -6.08 -3.53
CA SER A 50 -16.63 -4.71 -3.27
C SER A 50 -16.04 -4.64 -1.86
N LEU A 51 -14.78 -4.20 -1.74
CA LEU A 51 -14.13 -4.01 -0.44
C LEU A 51 -14.54 -2.65 0.12
N LYS A 52 -15.11 -2.64 1.33
CA LYS A 52 -15.47 -1.39 2.00
C LYS A 52 -14.21 -0.58 2.34
N LYS A 53 -14.38 0.75 2.32
CA LYS A 53 -13.32 1.75 2.55
C LYS A 53 -12.47 1.40 3.76
N GLY A 54 -11.20 1.13 3.50
CA GLY A 54 -10.16 0.90 4.49
C GLY A 54 -9.45 2.18 4.95
N SER A 55 -8.36 2.02 5.69
CA SER A 55 -7.36 3.07 5.91
C SER A 55 -5.97 2.52 5.66
N ALA A 56 -5.09 3.34 5.12
CA ALA A 56 -3.68 2.99 4.98
C ALA A 56 -2.80 4.12 5.47
N LYS A 57 -1.65 3.77 6.03
CA LYS A 57 -0.67 4.70 6.58
C LYS A 57 0.71 4.21 6.21
N ALA A 58 1.62 5.14 5.96
CA ALA A 58 3.02 4.86 5.74
C ALA A 58 3.87 5.86 6.50
N TRP A 59 5.01 5.43 6.98
CA TRP A 59 6.04 6.32 7.47
C TRP A 59 7.40 5.76 7.13
N GLY A 60 8.41 6.60 7.12
CA GLY A 60 9.75 6.13 6.85
C GLY A 60 10.81 7.18 7.08
N VAL A 61 12.04 6.68 7.11
CA VAL A 61 13.25 7.47 7.30
C VAL A 61 14.24 7.03 6.25
N LYS A 62 14.81 8.00 5.55
CA LYS A 62 15.88 7.79 4.58
C LYS A 62 17.08 8.65 4.93
N TYR A 63 18.22 8.00 5.10
CA TYR A 63 19.53 8.63 5.19
C TYR A 63 20.18 8.66 3.80
N LEU A 64 20.81 9.78 3.46
CA LEU A 64 21.55 9.99 2.23
C LEU A 64 22.94 10.52 2.56
N TYR A 65 23.95 9.89 1.98
CA TYR A 65 25.34 10.32 1.99
C TYR A 65 25.83 10.57 0.56
N GLN A 66 26.17 11.81 0.25
CA GLN A 66 26.61 12.27 -1.04
C GLN A 66 28.13 12.46 -1.01
N TYR A 67 28.85 11.55 -1.65
CA TYR A 67 30.32 11.57 -1.72
C TYR A 67 30.85 12.29 -2.97
N SER A 68 29.95 12.65 -3.90
CA SER A 68 30.25 13.42 -5.12
C SER A 68 29.05 14.28 -5.49
N PRO A 69 29.21 15.42 -6.21
CA PRO A 69 28.08 16.24 -6.65
C PRO A 69 26.97 15.45 -7.36
N THR A 70 27.32 14.37 -8.06
CA THR A 70 26.36 13.54 -8.81
C THR A 70 26.15 12.15 -8.23
N LYS A 71 26.87 11.73 -7.18
CA LYS A 71 26.80 10.36 -6.66
C LYS A 71 26.65 10.30 -5.14
N GLY A 72 25.84 9.35 -4.67
CA GLY A 72 25.63 9.13 -3.25
C GLY A 72 25.24 7.70 -2.91
N LEU A 73 25.10 7.45 -1.62
CA LEU A 73 24.58 6.24 -1.01
C LEU A 73 23.33 6.59 -0.22
N PHE A 74 22.37 5.68 -0.16
CA PHE A 74 21.20 5.82 0.70
C PHE A 74 20.93 4.56 1.50
N LEU A 75 20.32 4.78 2.66
CA LEU A 75 19.66 3.77 3.47
C LEU A 75 18.23 4.26 3.73
N ASP A 76 17.23 3.45 3.40
CA ASP A 76 15.81 3.80 3.45
C ASP A 76 15.06 2.71 4.20
N TYR A 77 14.34 3.13 5.24
CA TYR A 77 13.41 2.29 5.98
C TYR A 77 12.00 2.84 5.79
N ARG A 78 11.07 1.95 5.42
CA ARG A 78 9.65 2.28 5.26
C ARG A 78 8.77 1.24 5.93
N ASP A 79 7.78 1.74 6.63
CA ASP A 79 6.71 0.98 7.23
C ASP A 79 5.40 1.35 6.53
N PHE A 80 4.68 0.35 6.06
CA PHE A 80 3.38 0.51 5.42
C PHE A 80 2.38 -0.41 6.08
N SER A 81 1.22 0.14 6.44
CA SER A 81 0.11 -0.60 7.03
C SER A 81 -1.17 -0.21 6.32
N ALA A 82 -1.89 -1.19 5.80
CA ALA A 82 -3.20 -1.02 5.19
C ALA A 82 -4.21 -1.97 5.83
N ARG A 83 -5.40 -1.46 6.12
CA ARG A 83 -6.52 -2.24 6.63
C ARG A 83 -7.71 -2.04 5.70
N TYR A 84 -8.28 -3.13 5.24
CA TYR A 84 -9.54 -3.16 4.49
C TYR A 84 -10.65 -3.62 5.44
N GLN A 85 -11.83 -3.00 5.33
CA GLN A 85 -13.00 -3.42 6.08
C GLN A 85 -13.64 -4.65 5.42
N GLN A 86 -14.63 -5.24 6.09
CA GLN A 86 -15.40 -6.37 5.56
C GLN A 86 -16.05 -6.00 4.22
N SER A 87 -16.01 -6.91 3.24
CA SER A 87 -16.59 -6.66 1.92
C SER A 87 -18.13 -6.57 1.95
N SER A 88 -18.73 -6.20 0.82
CA SER A 88 -20.13 -6.52 0.55
C SER A 88 -20.37 -8.04 0.64
N GLN A 89 -21.60 -8.42 0.96
CA GLN A 89 -22.05 -9.79 0.86
C GLN A 89 -22.55 -10.04 -0.56
N ALA A 90 -22.28 -11.22 -1.10
CA ALA A 90 -22.87 -11.68 -2.36
C ALA A 90 -23.46 -13.07 -2.19
N SER A 91 -24.56 -13.33 -2.89
CA SER A 91 -25.20 -14.65 -2.89
C SER A 91 -24.31 -15.66 -3.61
N GLN A 92 -24.09 -16.82 -3.01
CA GLN A 92 -23.39 -17.92 -3.67
C GLN A 92 -24.35 -18.59 -4.65
N THR A 93 -24.00 -18.55 -5.94
CA THR A 93 -24.71 -19.29 -6.98
C THR A 93 -23.87 -20.44 -7.53
N PHE A 94 -24.55 -21.47 -8.03
CA PHE A 94 -23.94 -22.59 -8.73
C PHE A 94 -24.74 -22.83 -10.01
N TYR A 95 -24.10 -22.63 -11.18
CA TYR A 95 -24.80 -22.65 -12.48
C TYR A 95 -25.99 -21.68 -12.52
N GLY A 96 -25.87 -20.50 -11.90
CA GLY A 96 -26.94 -19.50 -11.84
C GLY A 96 -28.05 -19.79 -10.82
N GLN A 97 -28.01 -20.92 -10.10
CA GLN A 97 -28.98 -21.21 -9.04
C GLN A 97 -28.47 -20.74 -7.67
N ALA A 98 -29.30 -20.01 -6.93
CA ALA A 98 -28.96 -19.54 -5.58
C ALA A 98 -28.92 -20.71 -4.58
N THR A 99 -27.82 -20.80 -3.84
CA THR A 99 -27.61 -21.88 -2.85
C THR A 99 -28.10 -21.53 -1.44
N GLY A 100 -28.57 -20.30 -1.21
CA GLY A 100 -28.93 -19.79 0.11
C GLY A 100 -27.74 -19.45 1.02
N LYS A 101 -26.50 -19.59 0.52
CA LYS A 101 -25.27 -19.23 1.22
C LYS A 101 -24.75 -17.87 0.74
N PHE A 102 -23.97 -17.21 1.57
CA PHE A 102 -23.39 -15.90 1.27
C PHE A 102 -21.86 -15.95 1.30
N LEU A 103 -21.24 -15.28 0.34
CA LEU A 103 -19.81 -15.05 0.28
C LEU A 103 -19.52 -13.64 0.77
N TYR A 104 -18.51 -13.53 1.63
CA TYR A 104 -17.93 -12.26 2.03
C TYR A 104 -16.44 -12.44 2.29
N GLN A 105 -15.68 -11.36 2.12
CA GLN A 105 -14.27 -11.31 2.47
C GLN A 105 -14.13 -10.65 3.85
N PRO A 106 -13.49 -11.32 4.82
CA PRO A 106 -13.25 -10.76 6.14
C PRO A 106 -12.30 -9.55 6.06
N PRO A 107 -12.25 -8.70 7.10
CA PRO A 107 -11.31 -7.58 7.16
C PRO A 107 -9.87 -8.07 6.94
N ILE A 108 -9.15 -7.45 6.01
CA ILE A 108 -7.77 -7.80 5.67
C ILE A 108 -6.86 -6.73 6.23
N GLN A 109 -5.79 -7.15 6.92
CA GLN A 109 -4.71 -6.26 7.31
C GLN A 109 -3.43 -6.67 6.59
N PHE A 110 -2.81 -5.70 5.92
CA PHE A 110 -1.52 -5.83 5.28
C PHE A 110 -0.52 -4.94 6.01
N LYS A 111 0.62 -5.50 6.40
CA LYS A 111 1.76 -4.76 6.94
C LYS A 111 2.99 -5.12 6.13
N GLN A 112 3.77 -4.13 5.75
CA GLN A 112 5.01 -4.31 5.03
C GLN A 112 6.09 -3.42 5.64
N HIS A 113 7.21 -4.04 5.98
CA HIS A 113 8.44 -3.36 6.38
C HIS A 113 9.43 -3.49 5.24
N THR A 114 9.99 -2.38 4.80
CA THR A 114 10.96 -2.35 3.70
C THR A 114 12.24 -1.70 4.20
N LEU A 115 13.35 -2.40 4.04
CA LEU A 115 14.68 -1.85 4.23
C LEU A 115 15.38 -1.90 2.87
N ALA A 116 15.86 -0.76 2.40
CA ALA A 116 16.57 -0.63 1.13
C ALA A 116 17.87 0.12 1.35
N ALA A 117 18.94 -0.35 0.72
CA ALA A 117 20.20 0.35 0.63
C ALA A 117 20.64 0.37 -0.83
N GLY A 118 21.31 1.44 -1.24
CA GLY A 118 21.77 1.54 -2.61
C GLY A 118 22.52 2.81 -2.90
N MET A 119 22.78 3.02 -4.18
CA MET A 119 23.48 4.19 -4.70
C MET A 119 22.47 5.14 -5.37
N THR A 120 22.76 6.43 -5.31
CA THR A 120 22.01 7.48 -6.03
C THR A 120 22.91 8.12 -7.07
N TRP A 121 22.37 8.38 -8.25
CA TRP A 121 23.03 9.17 -9.29
C TRP A 121 22.12 10.31 -9.73
N TYR A 122 22.67 11.51 -9.80
CA TYR A 122 22.05 12.67 -10.42
C TYR A 122 22.64 12.83 -11.81
N PHE A 123 21.78 12.78 -12.82
CA PHE A 123 22.12 13.10 -14.20
C PHE A 123 21.68 14.55 -14.42
N ASP A 124 22.65 15.43 -14.64
CA ASP A 124 22.40 16.80 -15.11
C ASP A 124 21.94 16.79 -16.58
#